data_AF-A0A523MXH4-F1
#
_entry.id   AF-A0A523MXH4-F1
#
_cell.length_a   1.000
_cell.length_b   1.000
_cell.length_c   1.000
_cell.angle_alpha   90.00
_cell.angle_beta   90.00
_cell.angle_gamma   90.00
#
_symmetry.space_group_name_H-M   'P 1'
#
loop_
_entity.id
_entity.type
_entity.pdbx_description
1 polymer ?
#
loop_
_entity_poly.entity_id
_entity_poly.type
_entity_poly.pdbx_seq_one_letter_code
_entity_poly.pdbx_strand_id
1 'polypeptide(L)' 'MKILTFNIAMISYFLASLEYFLYLVYRKPVVSTLATATVAVGLLSHTAIIGLRSQETGHGPYTTSFEVALFLSWL' A
#
# COMPACT_ATOMS: atom_id res chain seq x y z
N MET A 1 -15.68 2.81 -4.21
CA MET A 1 -14.39 2.19 -4.59
C MET A 1 -13.18 2.87 -3.96
N LYS A 2 -13.04 4.21 -4.04
CA LYS A 2 -11.85 4.96 -3.54
C LYS A 2 -11.44 4.67 -2.08
N ILE A 3 -12.40 4.74 -1.16
CA ILE A 3 -12.15 4.46 0.28
C ILE A 3 -11.76 3.01 0.52
N LEU A 4 -12.38 2.06 -0.18
CA LEU A 4 -12.12 0.63 -0.01
C LEU A 4 -10.67 0.29 -0.41
N THR A 5 -10.23 0.76 -1.57
CA THR A 5 -8.87 0.49 -2.06
C THR A 5 -7.80 1.23 -1.25
N PHE A 6 -8.09 2.45 -0.77
CA PHE A 6 -7.22 3.15 0.19
C PHE A 6 -7.07 2.36 1.50
N ASN A 7 -8.16 1.88 2.08
CA ASN A 7 -8.14 1.09 3.29
C ASN A 7 -7.39 -0.23 3.09
N ILE A 8 -7.54 -0.89 1.94
CA ILE A 8 -6.78 -2.10 1.60
C ILE A 8 -5.29 -1.80 1.55
N ALA A 9 -4.88 -0.75 0.82
CA ALA A 9 -3.47 -0.37 0.75
C ALA A 9 -2.89 -0.06 2.14
N MET A 10 -3.59 0.74 2.94
CA MET A 10 -3.18 1.11 4.30
C MET A 10 -3.05 -0.11 5.22
N ILE A 11 -4.05 -1.01 5.21
CA ILE A 11 -4.03 -2.24 6.03
C ILE A 11 -2.92 -3.18 5.56
N SER A 12 -2.70 -3.33 4.25
CA SER A 12 -1.62 -4.15 3.71
C SER A 12 -0.25 -3.64 4.13
N TYR A 13 0.03 -2.34 4.04
CA TYR A 13 1.31 -1.78 4.49
C TYR A 13 1.49 -1.90 6.01
N PHE A 14 0.42 -1.70 6.79
CA PHE A 14 0.45 -1.91 8.23
C PHE A 14 0.77 -3.37 8.60
N LEU A 15 0.10 -4.33 7.95
CA LEU A 15 0.36 -5.76 8.16
C LEU A 15 1.77 -6.15 7.72
N ALA A 16 2.24 -5.65 6.58
CA ALA A 16 3.60 -5.89 6.13
C ALA A 16 4.65 -5.39 7.15
N SER A 17 4.42 -4.24 7.77
CA SER A 17 5.29 -3.70 8.83
C SER A 17 5.31 -4.63 10.05
N LEU A 18 4.15 -5.13 10.48
CA LEU A 18 4.06 -6.12 11.57
C LEU A 18 4.76 -7.43 11.21
N GLU A 19 4.57 -7.94 10.00
CA GLU A 19 5.24 -9.14 9.50
C GLU A 19 6.75 -8.97 9.46
N TYR A 20 7.23 -7.76 9.15
CA TYR A 20 8.66 -7.44 9.20
C TYR A 20 9.21 -7.45 10.63
N PHE A 21 8.47 -6.92 11.61
CA PHE A 21 8.85 -7.05 13.03
C PHE A 21 8.86 -8.50 13.49
N LEU A 22 7.88 -9.30 13.08
CA LEU A 22 7.85 -10.74 13.37
C LEU A 22 9.03 -11.46 12.71
N TYR A 23 9.39 -11.09 11.49
CA TYR A 23 10.57 -11.63 10.82
C TYR A 23 11.86 -11.33 11.61
N LEU A 24 12.00 -10.12 12.16
CA LEU A 24 13.17 -9.76 12.97
C LEU A 24 13.35 -10.69 14.18
N VAL A 25 12.25 -11.09 14.81
CA VAL A 25 12.23 -11.98 15.99
C VAL A 25 12.48 -13.45 15.58
N TYR A 26 11.73 -13.96 14.61
CA TYR A 26 11.73 -15.40 14.29
C TYR A 26 12.78 -15.80 13.24
N ARG A 27 13.22 -14.86 12.38
CA ARG A 27 14.16 -15.05 11.27
C ARG A 27 13.83 -16.24 10.36
N LYS A 28 12.55 -16.63 10.26
CA LYS A 28 12.10 -17.74 9.42
C LYS A 28 11.88 -17.26 7.98
N PRO A 29 12.32 -18.03 6.96
CA PRO A 29 12.15 -17.65 5.56
C PRO A 29 10.68 -17.51 5.16
N VAL A 30 9.79 -18.33 5.75
CA VAL A 30 8.33 -18.26 5.50
C VAL A 30 7.76 -16.88 5.85
N VAL A 31 8.20 -16.27 6.96
CA VAL A 31 7.71 -14.94 7.39
C VAL A 31 8.21 -13.85 6.45
N SER A 32 9.43 -13.98 5.91
CA SER A 32 9.96 -13.05 4.90
C SER A 32 9.21 -13.13 3.58
N THR A 33 8.86 -14.35 3.12
CA THR A 33 8.07 -14.52 1.90
C THR A 33 6.66 -13.95 2.05
N LEU A 34 6.02 -14.15 3.21
CA LEU A 34 4.72 -13.57 3.52
C LEU A 34 4.79 -12.04 3.53
N ALA A 35 5.73 -11.45 4.27
CA ALA A 35 5.95 -10.00 4.29
C ALA A 35 6.14 -9.43 2.88
N THR A 36 6.94 -10.09 2.05
CA THR A 36 7.20 -9.67 0.66
C THR A 36 5.93 -9.71 -0.19
N ALA A 37 5.14 -10.78 -0.07
CA ALA A 37 3.88 -10.91 -0.78
C ALA A 37 2.86 -9.84 -0.35
N THR A 38 2.75 -9.59 0.96
CA THR A 38 1.86 -8.56 1.52
C THR A 38 2.23 -7.17 1.02
N VAL A 39 3.52 -6.82 1.02
CA VAL A 39 4.02 -5.54 0.44
C VAL A 39 3.69 -5.45 -1.04
N ALA A 40 3.92 -6.51 -1.81
CA ALA A 40 3.67 -6.50 -3.25
C ALA A 40 2.18 -6.26 -3.58
N VAL A 41 1.27 -6.88 -2.83
CA VAL A 41 -0.18 -6.65 -2.97
C VAL A 41 -0.54 -5.19 -2.64
N GLY A 42 0.03 -4.65 -1.57
CA GLY A 42 -0.12 -3.23 -1.20
C GLY A 42 0.36 -2.29 -2.31
N LEU A 43 1.54 -2.56 -2.88
CA LEU A 43 2.16 -1.76 -3.94
C LEU A 43 1.34 -1.77 -5.25
N LEU A 44 0.88 -2.95 -5.69
CA LEU A 44 0.08 -3.08 -6.90
C LEU A 44 -1.27 -2.36 -6.75
N SER A 45 -1.93 -2.57 -5.61
CA SER A 45 -3.22 -1.92 -5.31
C SER A 45 -3.08 -0.40 -5.25
N HIS A 46 -2.01 0.08 -4.59
CA HIS A 46 -1.69 1.49 -4.47
C HIS A 46 -1.39 2.14 -5.84
N THR A 47 -0.62 1.47 -6.69
CA THR A 47 -0.31 1.97 -8.04
C THR A 47 -1.56 2.06 -8.91
N ALA A 48 -2.42 1.02 -8.85
CA ALA A 48 -3.66 0.99 -9.62
C ALA A 48 -4.61 2.14 -9.27
N ILE A 49 -4.76 2.46 -7.98
CA ILE A 49 -5.66 3.55 -7.57
C ILE A 49 -5.11 4.94 -7.90
N ILE A 50 -3.79 5.15 -7.85
CA ILE A 50 -3.18 6.39 -8.35
C ILE A 50 -3.49 6.58 -9.83
N GLY A 51 -3.29 5.51 -10.64
CA GLY A 51 -3.56 5.53 -12.08
C GLY A 51 -5.02 5.83 -12.40
N LEU A 52 -5.95 5.06 -11.81
CA LEU A 52 -7.39 5.27 -11.97
C LEU A 52 -7.79 6.69 -11.57
N ARG A 53 -7.22 7.20 -10.47
CA ARG A 53 -7.61 8.51 -9.98
C ARG A 53 -7.12 9.64 -10.86
N SER A 54 -5.91 9.54 -11.40
CA SER A 54 -5.38 10.49 -12.39
C SER A 54 -6.19 10.50 -13.69
N GLN A 55 -6.68 9.32 -14.14
CA GLN A 55 -7.59 9.25 -15.28
C GLN A 55 -8.94 9.94 -15.02
N GLU A 56 -9.51 9.76 -13.83
CA GLU A 56 -10.80 10.37 -13.47
C GLU A 56 -10.72 11.89 -13.28
N THR A 57 -9.59 12.42 -12.83
CA THR A 57 -9.44 13.86 -12.53
C THR A 57 -8.79 14.66 -13.65
N GLY A 58 -8.11 13.99 -14.59
CA GLY A 58 -7.41 14.65 -15.70
C GLY A 58 -6.15 15.41 -15.31
N HIS A 59 -5.68 15.26 -14.07
CA HIS A 59 -4.43 15.84 -13.57
C HIS A 59 -3.56 14.77 -12.90
N GLY A 60 -2.29 15.10 -12.68
CA GLY A 60 -1.38 14.23 -11.95
C GLY A 60 -1.89 13.95 -10.52
N PRO A 61 -1.47 12.83 -9.91
CA PRO A 61 -1.70 12.65 -8.48
C PRO A 61 -1.03 13.81 -7.73
N TYR A 62 -1.55 14.19 -6.56
CA TYR A 62 -1.05 15.23 -5.62
C TYR A 62 -1.72 16.62 -5.68
N THR A 63 -2.84 16.82 -6.37
CA THR A 63 -3.49 18.15 -6.36
C THR A 63 -4.47 18.31 -5.19
N THR A 64 -4.90 17.20 -4.57
CA THR A 64 -5.78 17.19 -3.41
C THR A 64 -5.15 16.49 -2.20
N SER A 65 -5.56 16.87 -0.98
CA SER A 65 -5.08 16.24 0.26
C SER A 65 -5.33 14.73 0.28
N PHE A 66 -6.42 14.26 -0.34
CA PHE A 66 -6.70 12.83 -0.49
C PHE A 66 -5.65 12.13 -1.36
N GLU A 67 -5.26 12.73 -2.49
CA GLU A 67 -4.26 12.16 -3.39
C GLU A 67 -2.85 12.19 -2.81
N VAL A 68 -2.55 13.22 -2.01
CA VAL A 68 -1.30 13.28 -1.24
C VAL A 68 -1.28 12.19 -0.17
N ALA A 69 -2.36 12.03 0.60
CA ALA A 69 -2.47 10.97 1.61
C ALA A 69 -2.42 9.57 0.98
N LEU A 70 -3.06 9.40 -0.17
CA LEU A 70 -2.98 8.19 -0.97
C LEU A 70 -1.53 7.93 -1.37
N PHE A 71 -0.86 8.90 -1.98
CA PHE A 71 0.53 8.78 -2.41
C PHE A 71 1.49 8.49 -1.27
N LEU A 72 1.26 9.01 -0.07
CA LEU A 72 2.13 8.79 1.09
C LEU A 72 1.79 7.52 1.87
N SER A 73 0.81 6.72 1.44
CA SER A 73 0.38 5.52 2.16
C SER A 73 1.43 4.40 2.27
N TRP A 74 2.52 4.48 1.51
CA TRP A 74 3.67 3.56 1.55
C TRP A 74 4.76 3.99 2.55
N LEU A 75 4.61 5.16 3.19
CA LEU A 75 5.53 5.77 4.15
C LEU A 75 5.07 5.46 5.58
#